data_AF-A0A3P7FWQ2-F1
#
_entry.id   AF-A0A3P7FWQ2-F1
#
_cell.length_a   1.000
_cell.length_b   1.000
_cell.length_c   1.000
_cell.angle_alpha   90.00
_cell.angle_beta   90.00
_cell.angle_gamma   90.00
#
_symmetry.space_group_name_H-M   'P 1'
#
loop_
_entity.id
_entity.type
_entity.pdbx_description
1 polymer ?
#
loop_
_entity_poly.entity_id
_entity_poly.type
_entity_poly.pdbx_seq_one_letter_code
_entity_poly.pdbx_strand_id
1 'polypeptide(L)'
;MEEALKLHRQAIVGSVDGNRLWNKNVASNLVTLCWSGDSSLVLFGLIDGEIQSYDATGVFIYKLRMACLENVELETALNKDLRRATIVSMEWFTPLTQTDEYSNNYQVNFD
;
A
#
# COMPACT_ATOMS: atom_id res chain seq x y z
N MET A 1 -7.85 13.59 8.66
CA MET A 1 -7.13 12.62 9.53
C MET A 1 -8.12 11.51 9.79
N GLU A 2 -7.96 10.41 9.08
CA GLU A 2 -8.90 9.30 9.03
C GLU A 2 -8.19 8.05 9.58
N GLU A 3 -8.93 7.21 10.29
CA GLU A 3 -8.43 5.97 10.86
C GLU A 3 -9.21 4.80 10.27
N ALA A 4 -8.51 3.68 10.03
CA ALA A 4 -9.12 2.49 9.47
C ALA A 4 -8.95 1.29 10.42
N LEU A 5 -10.07 0.72 10.85
CA LEU A 5 -10.12 -0.48 11.67
C LEU A 5 -10.31 -1.71 10.80
N LYS A 6 -9.55 -2.78 11.10
CA LYS A 6 -9.58 -4.06 10.40
C LYS A 6 -10.33 -5.12 11.21
N LEU A 7 -11.37 -5.69 10.62
CA LEU A 7 -12.20 -6.74 11.20
C LEU A 7 -12.32 -7.94 10.24
N HIS A 8 -11.34 -8.84 10.28
CA HIS A 8 -11.28 -10.04 9.43
C HIS A 8 -11.41 -9.72 7.93
N ARG A 9 -12.63 -9.75 7.39
CA ARG A 9 -12.96 -9.46 5.98
C ARG A 9 -13.61 -8.09 5.80
N GLN A 10 -13.46 -7.21 6.77
CA GLN A 10 -14.08 -5.90 6.76
C GLN A 10 -13.06 -4.83 7.17
N ALA A 11 -13.15 -3.67 6.53
CA ALA A 11 -12.56 -2.43 7.01
C ALA A 11 -13.68 -1.46 7.38
N ILE A 12 -13.46 -0.69 8.44
CA ILE A 12 -14.28 0.47 8.80
C ILE A 12 -13.36 1.67 8.80
N VAL A 13 -13.70 2.68 8.01
CA VAL A 13 -13.00 3.95 8.01
C VAL A 13 -13.83 4.98 8.76
N GLY A 14 -13.18 5.68 9.66
CA GLY A 14 -13.76 6.72 10.47
C GLY A 14 -12.87 7.96 10.52
N SER A 15 -13.46 9.06 10.92
CA SER A 15 -12.73 10.27 11.26
C SER A 15 -12.25 10.21 12.71
N VAL A 16 -11.22 11.00 13.02
CA VAL A 16 -10.61 11.08 14.36
C VAL A 16 -11.54 11.57 15.47
N ASP A 17 -12.66 12.21 15.12
CA ASP A 17 -13.71 12.59 16.07
C ASP A 17 -14.68 11.44 16.40
N GLY A 18 -14.45 10.24 15.83
CA GLY A 18 -15.21 9.03 16.10
C GLY A 18 -16.39 8.80 15.15
N ASN A 19 -16.60 9.65 14.14
CA ASN A 19 -17.64 9.38 13.15
C ASN A 19 -17.22 8.25 12.20
N ARG A 20 -18.19 7.39 11.87
CA ARG A 20 -18.01 6.38 10.82
C ARG A 20 -18.24 7.03 9.46
N LEU A 21 -17.26 6.94 8.57
CA LEU A 21 -17.36 7.46 7.20
C LEU A 21 -17.88 6.38 6.24
N TRP A 22 -17.20 5.24 6.19
CA TRP A 22 -17.60 4.14 5.32
C TRP A 22 -17.12 2.78 5.84
N ASN A 23 -17.61 1.73 5.21
CA ASN A 23 -17.13 0.37 5.45
C ASN A 23 -16.95 -0.37 4.13
N LYS A 24 -16.08 -1.37 4.15
CA LYS A 24 -15.86 -2.24 2.99
C LYS A 24 -15.76 -3.68 3.44
N ASN A 25 -16.54 -4.55 2.82
CA ASN A 25 -16.33 -5.99 2.91
C ASN A 25 -15.43 -6.43 1.76
N VAL A 26 -14.43 -7.24 2.06
CA VAL A 26 -13.48 -7.79 1.08
C VAL A 26 -13.64 -9.30 0.96
N ALA A 27 -13.34 -9.83 -0.22
CA ALA A 27 -13.54 -11.24 -0.53
C ALA A 27 -12.63 -12.18 0.27
N SER A 28 -11.47 -11.70 0.71
CA SER A 28 -10.46 -12.45 1.46
C SER A 28 -10.16 -11.77 2.80
N ASN A 29 -9.43 -12.43 3.69
CA ASN A 29 -9.08 -11.83 4.96
C ASN A 29 -8.13 -10.64 4.73
N LEU A 30 -8.52 -9.48 5.21
CA LEU A 30 -7.69 -8.29 5.27
C LEU A 30 -6.59 -8.56 6.29
N VAL A 31 -5.32 -8.38 5.92
CA VAL A 31 -4.16 -8.56 6.79
C VAL A 31 -3.59 -7.23 7.29
N THR A 32 -3.54 -6.21 6.42
CA THR A 32 -3.02 -4.89 6.77
C THR A 32 -3.74 -3.78 6.01
N LEU A 33 -3.64 -2.55 6.52
CA LEU A 33 -4.18 -1.33 5.93
C LEU A 33 -3.11 -0.23 6.00
N CYS A 34 -3.02 0.60 4.97
CA CYS A 34 -2.08 1.73 4.98
C CYS A 34 -2.64 2.94 4.22
N TRP A 35 -2.81 4.05 4.93
CA TRP A 35 -3.18 5.34 4.34
C TRP A 35 -2.00 6.00 3.65
N SER A 36 -2.26 6.65 2.52
CA SER A 36 -1.31 7.58 1.91
C SER A 36 -1.11 8.79 2.83
N GLY A 37 0.07 9.41 2.75
CA GLY A 37 0.41 10.54 3.64
C GLY A 37 -0.52 11.75 3.49
N ASP A 38 -1.13 11.92 2.32
CA ASP A 38 -2.12 12.96 2.01
C ASP A 38 -3.57 12.54 2.32
N SER A 39 -3.79 11.34 2.88
CA SER A 39 -5.10 10.76 3.18
C SER A 39 -6.03 10.59 1.97
N SER A 40 -5.52 10.66 0.74
CA SER A 40 -6.35 10.52 -0.47
C SER A 40 -6.64 9.07 -0.85
N LEU A 41 -5.76 8.15 -0.45
CA LEU A 41 -5.83 6.73 -0.77
C LEU A 41 -5.59 5.87 0.46
N VAL A 42 -6.22 4.70 0.49
CA VAL A 42 -5.95 3.64 1.46
C VAL A 42 -5.70 2.32 0.74
N LEU A 43 -4.60 1.66 1.10
CA LEU A 43 -4.25 0.35 0.61
C LEU A 43 -4.74 -0.74 1.55
N PHE A 44 -5.27 -1.80 0.97
CA PHE A 44 -5.77 -2.99 1.63
C PHE A 44 -4.88 -4.16 1.22
N GLY A 45 -4.12 -4.71 2.16
CA GLY A 45 -3.37 -5.95 1.93
C GLY A 45 -4.21 -7.15 2.36
N LEU A 46 -4.44 -8.10 1.46
CA LEU A 46 -5.18 -9.33 1.73
C LEU A 46 -4.25 -10.52 1.99
N ILE A 47 -4.78 -11.55 2.68
CA ILE A 47 -4.01 -12.74 3.10
C ILE A 47 -3.48 -13.57 1.92
N ASP A 48 -4.08 -13.43 0.74
CA ASP A 48 -3.71 -14.15 -0.47
C ASP A 48 -2.71 -13.38 -1.35
N GLY A 49 -2.16 -12.27 -0.84
CA GLY A 49 -1.19 -11.43 -1.54
C GLY A 49 -1.82 -10.41 -2.48
N GLU A 50 -3.15 -10.32 -2.57
CA GLU A 50 -3.79 -9.22 -3.31
C GLU A 50 -3.72 -7.92 -2.50
N ILE A 51 -3.32 -6.84 -3.16
CA ILE A 51 -3.40 -5.46 -2.69
C ILE A 51 -4.53 -4.78 -3.46
N GLN A 52 -5.39 -4.06 -2.75
CA GLN A 52 -6.42 -3.20 -3.33
C GLN A 52 -6.22 -1.76 -2.86
N SER A 53 -6.53 -0.78 -3.72
CA SER A 53 -6.55 0.62 -3.35
C SER A 53 -7.97 1.19 -3.43
N TYR A 54 -8.27 2.06 -2.47
CA TYR A 54 -9.51 2.79 -2.39
C TYR A 54 -9.21 4.27 -2.20
N ASP A 55 -10.06 5.14 -2.72
CA ASP A 55 -10.00 6.55 -2.35
C ASP A 55 -10.57 6.81 -0.95
N ALA A 56 -10.40 8.03 -0.47
CA ALA A 56 -10.89 8.48 0.84
C ALA A 56 -12.41 8.31 1.04
N THR A 57 -13.18 8.15 -0.04
CA THR A 57 -14.64 7.93 0.01
C THR A 57 -15.03 6.45 -0.04
N GLY A 58 -14.07 5.54 -0.17
CA GLY A 58 -14.27 4.09 -0.22
C GLY A 58 -14.54 3.54 -1.63
N VAL A 59 -14.33 4.35 -2.68
CA VAL A 59 -14.44 3.92 -4.07
C VAL A 59 -13.20 3.12 -4.45
N PHE A 60 -13.42 1.99 -5.11
CA PHE A 60 -12.33 1.13 -5.57
C PHE A 60 -11.57 1.80 -6.72
N ILE A 61 -10.24 1.83 -6.62
CA ILE A 61 -9.37 2.44 -7.63
C ILE A 61 -8.62 1.37 -8.42
N TYR A 62 -7.91 0.47 -7.72
CA TYR A 62 -7.06 -0.51 -8.39
C TYR A 62 -6.82 -1.76 -7.54
N LYS A 63 -6.36 -2.84 -8.17
CA LYS A 63 -5.83 -4.02 -7.46
C LYS A 63 -4.62 -4.61 -8.14
N LEU A 64 -3.71 -5.14 -7.34
CA LEU A 64 -2.46 -5.77 -7.76
C LEU A 64 -2.24 -7.03 -6.94
N ARG A 65 -1.89 -8.15 -7.58
CA ARG A 65 -1.47 -9.35 -6.86
C ARG A 65 0.04 -9.37 -6.73
N MET A 66 0.53 -9.43 -5.49
CA MET A 66 1.96 -9.52 -5.20
C MET A 66 2.43 -10.96 -5.41
N ALA A 67 3.63 -11.09 -5.99
CA ALA A 67 4.35 -12.35 -6.09
C ALA A 67 5.76 -12.11 -5.55
N CYS A 68 6.23 -13.01 -4.67
CA CYS A 68 7.62 -12.97 -4.22
C CYS A 68 8.54 -13.40 -5.37
N LEU A 69 9.56 -12.59 -5.65
CA LEU A 69 10.69 -13.01 -6.46
C LEU A 69 11.53 -13.96 -5.61
N GLU A 70 11.25 -15.24 -5.72
CA GLU A 70 12.05 -16.28 -5.09
C GLU A 70 13.27 -16.58 -5.99
N ASN A 71 14.49 -16.24 -5.53
CA ASN A 71 15.72 -16.85 -6.05
C ASN A 71 15.77 -18.29 -5.53
N VAL A 72 14.94 -19.13 -6.12
CA VAL A 72 14.75 -20.50 -5.70
C VAL A 72 15.00 -21.39 -6.90
N GLU A 73 15.70 -22.49 -6.67
CA GLU A 73 15.89 -23.51 -7.70
C GLU A 73 14.54 -23.87 -8.30
N LEU A 74 14.47 -23.97 -9.63
CA LEU A 74 13.23 -24.14 -10.39
C LEU A 74 12.32 -25.22 -9.79
N GLU A 75 12.91 -26.32 -9.33
CA GLU A 75 12.18 -27.44 -8.71
C GLU A 75 11.49 -27.04 -7.40
N THR A 76 12.16 -26.28 -6.54
CA THR A 76 11.55 -25.80 -5.29
C THR A 76 10.49 -24.74 -5.58
N ALA A 77 10.69 -23.90 -6.60
CA ALA A 77 9.71 -22.90 -7.03
C ALA A 77 8.45 -23.56 -7.63
N LEU A 78 8.59 -24.70 -8.31
CA LEU A 78 7.46 -25.49 -8.82
C LEU A 78 6.67 -26.19 -7.70
N ASN A 79 7.38 -26.65 -6.67
CA ASN A 79 6.79 -27.39 -5.55
C ASN A 79 6.17 -26.49 -4.48
N LYS A 80 6.64 -25.25 -4.35
CA LYS A 80 6.04 -24.27 -3.46
C LYS A 80 4.81 -23.64 -4.12
N ASP A 81 3.72 -23.56 -3.37
CA ASP A 81 2.60 -22.69 -3.72
C ASP A 81 3.02 -21.22 -3.50
N LEU A 82 3.77 -20.66 -4.46
CA LEU A 82 4.22 -19.27 -4.48
C LEU A 82 3.07 -18.26 -4.35
N ARG A 83 1.81 -18.71 -4.52
CA ARG A 83 0.61 -17.89 -4.35
C ARG A 83 0.34 -17.47 -2.91
N ARG A 84 1.04 -18.06 -1.92
CA ARG A 84 0.83 -17.83 -0.48
C ARG A 84 1.85 -16.88 0.16
N ALA A 85 2.43 -15.97 -0.62
CA ALA A 85 3.19 -14.86 -0.04
C ALA A 85 2.26 -13.99 0.83
N THR A 86 2.41 -14.10 2.14
CA THR A 86 1.64 -13.29 3.09
C THR A 86 2.21 -11.88 3.16
N ILE A 87 1.36 -10.87 2.98
CA ILE A 87 1.74 -9.47 3.20
C ILE A 87 1.91 -9.25 4.70
N VAL A 88 3.15 -8.95 5.13
CA VAL A 88 3.48 -8.72 6.54
C VAL A 88 3.34 -7.24 6.92
N SER A 89 3.80 -6.35 6.05
CA SER A 89 3.73 -4.90 6.24
C SER A 89 3.46 -4.21 4.90
N MET A 90 2.94 -2.99 4.96
CA MET A 90 2.68 -2.15 3.81
C MET A 90 2.82 -0.70 4.23
N GLU A 91 3.63 0.05 3.48
CA GLU A 91 3.84 1.47 3.67
C GLU A 91 3.88 2.17 2.31
N TRP A 92 3.51 3.44 2.29
CA TRP A 92 3.63 4.26 1.10
C TRP A 92 5.07 4.76 0.95
N PHE A 93 5.62 4.60 -0.24
CA PHE A 93 6.91 5.18 -0.58
C PHE A 93 6.78 6.72 -0.70
N THR A 94 7.58 7.44 0.07
CA THR A 94 7.72 8.90 -0.05
C THR A 94 9.08 9.22 -0.69
N PRO A 95 9.13 9.75 -1.92
CA PRO A 95 10.40 10.08 -2.55
C PRO A 95 11.12 11.19 -1.77
N LEU A 96 12.44 11.10 -1.69
CA LEU A 96 13.26 12.22 -1.24
C LEU A 96 13.17 13.32 -2.29
N THR A 97 12.77 14.53 -1.89
CA THR A 97 12.97 15.71 -2.70
C THR A 97 14.47 15.94 -2.81
N GLN A 98 15.03 15.82 -4.01
CA GLN A 98 16.40 16.24 -4.26
C GLN A 98 16.44 17.75 -3.99
N THR A 99 16.98 18.15 -2.85
CA THR A 99 17.22 19.57 -2.56
C THR A 99 18.13 20.11 -3.65
N ASP A 100 17.77 21.25 -4.23
CA ASP A 100 18.42 21.92 -5.36
C ASP A 100 19.89 22.36 -5.09
N GLU A 101 20.65 21.67 -4.23
CA GLU A 101 22.05 21.96 -3.96
C GLU A 101 22.95 21.79 -5.20
N TYR A 102 22.48 21.10 -6.24
CA TYR A 102 23.19 21.03 -7.52
C TYR A 102 22.93 22.22 -8.46
N SER A 103 21.95 23.09 -8.19
CA SER A 103 21.65 24.22 -9.07
C SER A 103 22.61 25.40 -8.90
N ASN A 104 23.27 25.54 -7.75
CA ASN A 104 24.14 26.71 -7.48
C ASN A 104 25.61 26.54 -7.91
N ASN A 105 26.05 25.35 -8.33
CA ASN A 105 27.47 25.12 -8.66
C ASN A 105 27.81 25.21 -10.16
N TYR A 106 26.84 25.54 -11.03
CA TYR A 106 27.08 25.67 -12.48
C TYR A 106 27.01 27.09 -13.04
N GLN A 107 26.86 28.13 -12.21
CA GLN A 107 27.14 29.50 -12.63
C GLN A 107 28.64 29.79 -12.52
N VAL A 108 29.44 29.09 -13.33
CA VAL A 108 30.81 29.50 -13.61
C VAL A 108 30.73 30.61 -14.65
N ASN A 109 31.20 31.79 -14.26
CA ASN A 109 31.26 32.98 -15.10
C ASN A 109 31.91 32.64 -16.45
N PHE A 110 31.18 32.91 -17.53
CA PHE A 110 31.79 33.10 -18.84
C PHE A 110 32.44 34.48 -18.80
N ASP A 111 33.75 34.49 -18.55
CA ASP A 111 34.62 35.63 -18.87
C ASP A 111 34.72 35.82 -20.40
#